data_AF-A0A354H4J9-F1
#
_entry.id   AF-A0A354H4J9-F1
#
_cell.length_a   1.000
_cell.length_b   1.000
_cell.length_c   1.000
_cell.angle_alpha   90.00
_cell.angle_beta   90.00
_cell.angle_gamma   90.00
#
_symmetry.space_group_name_H-M   'P 1'
#
loop_
_entity.id
_entity.type
_entity.pdbx_description
1 polymer ?
#
loop_
_entity_poly.entity_id
_entity_poly.type
_entity_poly.pdbx_seq_one_letter_code
_entity_poly.pdbx_strand_id
1 'polypeptide(L)' 'EKTKNFAGIGGTFTYSPQDHAGLTSDAFVLVQVVKGDWKLIK' A
#
# COMPACT_ATOMS: atom_id res chain seq x y z
N GLU A 1 -10.10 -10.94 12.51
CA GLU A 1 -10.47 -10.41 11.18
C GLU A 1 -10.70 -11.54 10.18
N LYS A 2 -11.57 -11.36 9.18
CA LYS A 2 -11.89 -12.39 8.14
C LYS A 2 -11.83 -11.86 6.69
N THR A 3 -11.56 -10.57 6.49
CA THR A 3 -11.55 -9.94 5.17
C THR A 3 -10.31 -10.35 4.39
N LYS A 4 -10.51 -10.80 3.14
CA LYS A 4 -9.45 -11.20 2.23
C LYS A 4 -9.76 -10.67 0.83
N ASN A 5 -8.72 -10.35 0.07
CA ASN A 5 -8.81 -9.90 -1.32
C ASN A 5 -9.75 -8.70 -1.54
N PHE A 6 -9.83 -7.80 -0.57
CA PHE A 6 -10.66 -6.60 -0.70
C PHE A 6 -9.91 -5.53 -1.50
N ALA A 7 -10.41 -5.19 -2.69
CA ALA A 7 -9.81 -4.15 -3.54
C ALA A 7 -10.17 -2.75 -3.02
N GLY A 8 -9.20 -2.04 -2.46
CA GLY A 8 -9.34 -0.66 -2.00
C GLY A 8 -8.46 0.30 -2.80
N ILE A 9 -8.58 1.61 -2.50
CA ILE A 9 -7.84 2.66 -3.23
C ILE A 9 -6.31 2.54 -3.11
N GLY A 10 -5.83 1.96 -2.00
CA GLY A 10 -4.41 1.84 -1.68
C GLY A 10 -3.83 0.45 -1.91
N GLY A 11 -4.57 -0.48 -2.51
CA GLY A 11 -4.13 -1.85 -2.74
C GLY A 11 -5.20 -2.90 -2.46
N THR A 12 -4.78 -4.17 -2.41
CA THR A 12 -5.67 -5.30 -2.11
C THR A 12 -5.41 -5.79 -0.69
N PHE A 13 -6.43 -5.69 0.16
CA PHE A 13 -6.31 -5.96 1.60
C PHE A 13 -6.60 -7.42 1.95
N THR A 14 -5.75 -8.00 2.79
CA THR A 14 -5.92 -9.31 3.42
C THR A 14 -5.49 -9.24 4.89
N TYR A 15 -6.46 -9.15 5.80
CA TYR A 15 -6.20 -9.00 7.23
C TYR A 15 -6.07 -10.34 7.97
N SER A 16 -5.34 -10.34 9.09
CA SER A 16 -5.26 -11.46 10.04
C SER A 16 -5.02 -10.93 11.45
N PRO A 17 -5.31 -11.69 12.52
CA PRO A 17 -5.07 -11.23 13.90
C PRO A 17 -3.61 -10.85 14.22
N GLN A 18 -2.66 -11.24 13.37
CA GLN A 18 -1.24 -10.91 13.47
C GLN A 18 -0.83 -9.73 12.58
N ASP A 19 -1.63 -9.42 11.56
CA ASP A 19 -1.40 -8.35 10.59
C ASP A 19 -2.71 -7.60 10.29
N HIS A 20 -2.85 -6.46 10.96
CA HIS A 20 -3.99 -5.55 10.80
C HIS A 20 -3.78 -4.51 9.68
N ALA A 21 -2.61 -4.48 9.03
CA ALA A 21 -2.37 -3.61 7.88
C ALA A 21 -2.87 -4.29 6.60
N GLY A 22 -2.61 -5.59 6.46
CA GLY A 22 -3.13 -6.44 5.39
C GLY A 22 -2.71 -6.03 3.98
N LEU A 23 -1.61 -5.27 3.85
CA LEU A 23 -1.01 -4.83 2.61
C LEU A 23 0.43 -5.35 2.54
N THR A 24 0.92 -5.60 1.32
CA THR A 24 2.33 -5.94 1.10
C THR A 24 3.07 -4.77 0.45
N SER A 25 4.38 -4.89 0.25
CA SER A 25 5.20 -3.81 -0.31
C SER A 25 4.79 -3.41 -1.73
N ASP A 26 4.08 -4.27 -2.45
CA ASP A 26 3.52 -3.99 -3.78
C ASP A 26 2.46 -2.89 -3.78
N ALA A 27 1.84 -2.63 -2.64
CA ALA A 27 0.87 -1.55 -2.45
C ALA A 27 1.53 -0.15 -2.36
N PHE A 28 2.86 -0.09 -2.23
CA PHE A 28 3.58 1.15 -1.96
C PHE A 28 4.57 1.47 -3.08
N VAL A 29 4.73 2.77 -3.34
CA VAL A 29 5.74 3.31 -4.25
C VAL A 29 6.61 4.30 -3.51
N LEU A 30 7.89 4.38 -3.90
CA LEU A 30 8.79 5.41 -3.41
C LEU A 30 8.69 6.65 -4.30
N VAL A 31 8.60 7.80 -3.65
CA VAL A 31 8.58 9.10 -4.31
C VAL A 31 9.73 9.97 -3.80
N GLN A 32 10.24 10.80 -4.70
CA GLN A 32 11.22 11.86 -4.40
C GLN A 32 10.57 13.22 -4.62
N VAL A 33 10.81 14.16 -3.71
CA VAL A 33 10.42 15.57 -3.91
C VAL A 33 11.48 16.26 -4.78
N VAL A 34 11.06 16.79 -5.93
CA VAL A 34 11.94 17.50 -6.89
C VAL A 34 11.29 18.82 -7.25
N LYS A 35 11.94 19.93 -6.85
CA LYS A 35 11.47 21.31 -7.11
C LYS A 35 10.03 21.58 -6.64
N GLY A 36 9.61 20.94 -5.54
CA GLY A 36 8.28 21.09 -4.97
C GLY A 36 7.24 20.07 -5.46
N ASP A 37 7.56 19.27 -6.48
CA ASP A 37 6.69 18.24 -7.01
C ASP A 37 7.11 16.82 -6.60
N TRP A 38 6.17 15.87 -6.64
CA TRP A 38 6.42 14.45 -6.41
C TRP A 38 6.84 13.74 -7.71
N LYS A 39 7.93 12.99 -7.66
CA LYS A 39 8.40 12.14 -8.76
C LYS A 39 8.56 10.70 -8.30
N LEU A 40 8.04 9.75 -9.07
CA LEU A 40 8.28 8.32 -8.83
C LEU A 40 9.77 7.99 -8.99
N ILE A 41 10.29 7.22 -8.05
CA ILE A 41 11.62 6.62 -8.13
C ILE A 41 11.49 5.30 -8.91
N LYS A 42 12.42 5.06 -9.85
CA LYS A 42 12.57 3.79 -10.56
C LYS A 42 13.83 3.09 -10.06
#